data_AF-A0A5F8GC53-F1
#
_entry.id   AF-A0A5F8GC53-F1
#
_cell.length_a   1.000
_cell.length_b   1.000
_cell.length_c   1.000
_cell.angle_alpha   90.00
_cell.angle_beta   90.00
_cell.angle_gamma   90.00
#
_symmetry.space_group_name_H-M   'P 1'
#
loop_
_entity.id
_entity.type
_entity.pdbx_description
1 polymer ?
#
loop_
_entity_poly.entity_id
_entity_poly.type
_entity_poly.pdbx_seq_one_letter_code
_entity_poly.pdbx_strand_id
1 'polypeptide(L)'
;FTDEAPVDQGIFLSPTFYNVEAIKRMQDEFEVRNQDVIIVTYPKSGTHWMIDIISLIYSKGDPTWVKSVPFWKRSPWIEMEYGMEMVKNKEDPRLFTSHLPIHLFPKAYFTSKAKVMIFGLYHKGLEGHGIKEKKKKERMEWKLGINLEKGIFL
;
A
#
# COMPACT_ATOMS: atom_id res chain seq x y z
N PHE A 1 1.68 9.59 -27.15
CA PHE A 1 2.68 8.75 -26.48
C PHE A 1 3.94 9.59 -26.37
N THR A 2 4.20 10.19 -25.21
CA THR A 2 5.39 10.99 -24.94
C THR A 2 6.32 10.16 -24.07
N ASP A 3 7.58 10.03 -24.50
CA ASP A 3 8.55 9.02 -24.07
C ASP A 3 9.30 9.30 -22.76
N GLU A 4 8.69 10.03 -21.82
CA GLU A 4 9.30 10.23 -20.50
C GLU A 4 8.25 9.98 -19.43
N ALA A 5 8.10 8.70 -19.06
CA ALA A 5 7.42 8.40 -17.82
C ALA A 5 8.25 9.00 -16.67
N PRO A 6 7.64 9.74 -15.74
CA PRO A 6 8.39 10.36 -14.68
C PRO A 6 9.05 9.27 -13.83
N VAL A 7 10.37 9.27 -13.84
CA VAL A 7 11.18 8.49 -12.92
C VAL A 7 11.33 9.33 -11.66
N ASP A 8 10.57 9.00 -10.61
CA ASP A 8 10.80 9.58 -9.29
C ASP A 8 11.67 8.62 -8.48
N GLN A 9 12.83 9.11 -8.05
CA GLN A 9 13.78 8.37 -7.20
C GLN A 9 14.17 6.96 -7.71
N GLY A 10 14.18 6.76 -9.04
CA GLY A 10 14.60 5.51 -9.68
C GLY A 10 13.48 4.50 -9.95
N ILE A 11 12.21 4.86 -9.74
CA ILE A 11 11.06 3.98 -9.99
C ILE A 11 10.25 4.48 -11.18
N PHE A 12 9.91 3.56 -12.08
CA PHE A 12 8.98 3.85 -13.17
C PHE A 12 7.56 3.96 -12.63
N LEU A 13 7.03 5.18 -12.64
CA LEU A 13 5.64 5.45 -12.33
C LEU A 13 4.88 5.67 -13.64
N SER A 14 3.85 4.86 -13.88
CA SER A 14 3.01 5.02 -15.07
C SER A 14 2.33 6.39 -15.04
N PRO A 15 2.55 7.27 -16.05
CA PRO A 15 1.93 8.60 -16.10
C PRO A 15 0.40 8.54 -16.17
N THR A 16 -0.14 7.41 -16.63
CA THR A 16 -1.59 7.17 -16.70
C THR A 16 -2.24 7.08 -15.33
N PHE A 17 -1.49 6.62 -14.32
CA PHE A 17 -2.03 6.33 -12.99
C PHE A 17 -1.42 7.19 -11.88
N TYR A 18 -0.23 7.76 -12.11
CA TYR A 18 0.53 8.46 -11.09
C TYR A 18 0.97 9.84 -11.57
N ASN A 19 0.80 10.83 -10.71
CA ASN A 19 1.33 12.17 -10.86
C ASN A 19 2.38 12.39 -9.76
N VAL A 20 3.61 12.72 -10.14
CA VAL A 20 4.72 12.92 -9.18
C VAL A 20 4.44 14.04 -8.19
N GLU A 21 3.84 15.15 -8.64
CA GLU A 21 3.49 16.26 -7.75
C GLU A 21 2.42 15.82 -6.75
N ALA A 22 1.44 15.04 -7.19
CA ALA A 22 0.42 14.48 -6.31
C ALA A 22 1.03 13.51 -5.29
N ILE A 23 2.01 12.69 -5.68
CA ILE A 23 2.72 11.78 -4.77
C ILE A 23 3.53 12.57 -3.74
N LYS A 24 4.28 13.60 -4.16
CA LYS A 24 5.03 14.47 -3.23
C LYS A 24 4.10 15.17 -2.25
N ARG A 25 3.00 15.74 -2.75
CA ARG A 25 1.96 16.36 -1.94
C ARG A 25 1.37 15.38 -0.93
N MET A 26 1.00 14.18 -1.39
CA MET A 26 0.50 13.12 -0.51
C MET A 26 1.55 12.74 0.55
N GLN A 27 2.83 12.61 0.16
CA GLN A 27 3.89 12.28 1.09
C GLN A 27 4.03 13.31 2.22
N ASP A 28 3.89 14.60 1.90
CA ASP A 28 4.09 15.71 2.83
C ASP A 28 2.82 16.08 3.63
N GLU A 29 1.65 16.03 3.00
CA GLU A 29 0.39 16.57 3.55
C GLU A 29 -0.58 15.50 4.05
N PHE A 30 -0.43 14.23 3.64
CA PHE A 30 -1.41 13.20 4.01
C PHE A 30 -1.33 12.85 5.50
N GLU A 31 -2.41 13.15 6.23
CA GLU A 31 -2.54 12.80 7.63
C GLU A 31 -2.84 11.31 7.82
N VAL A 32 -1.93 10.62 8.50
CA VAL A 32 -2.11 9.23 8.93
C VAL A 32 -2.59 9.22 10.39
N ARG A 33 -3.76 8.63 10.64
CA ARG A 33 -4.37 8.49 11.96
C ARG A 33 -3.97 7.18 12.60
N ASN A 34 -3.94 7.14 13.95
CA ASN A 34 -3.54 5.95 14.70
C ASN A 34 -4.45 4.72 14.48
N GLN A 35 -5.70 4.93 14.03
CA GLN A 35 -6.68 3.87 13.76
C GLN A 35 -6.66 3.39 12.31
N ASP A 36 -5.84 4.01 11.45
CA ASP A 36 -5.77 3.64 10.05
C ASP A 36 -5.22 2.23 9.86
N VAL A 37 -5.78 1.54 8.87
CA VAL A 37 -5.25 0.28 8.35
C VAL A 37 -4.88 0.48 6.89
N ILE A 38 -3.61 0.21 6.58
CA ILE A 38 -3.03 0.44 5.27
C ILE A 38 -2.63 -0.90 4.66
N ILE A 39 -3.15 -1.19 3.48
CA ILE A 39 -2.76 -2.33 2.67
C ILE A 39 -1.62 -1.90 1.75
N VAL A 40 -0.42 -2.43 1.95
CA VAL A 40 0.74 -2.15 1.09
C VAL A 40 1.07 -3.39 0.29
N THR A 41 1.00 -3.30 -1.04
CA THR A 41 1.29 -4.45 -1.91
C THR A 41 2.16 -4.09 -3.10
N TYR A 42 2.82 -5.07 -3.67
CA TYR A 42 3.44 -4.89 -4.98
C TYR A 42 2.35 -4.94 -6.08
N PRO A 43 2.42 -4.11 -7.14
CA PRO A 43 1.44 -4.18 -8.23
C PRO A 43 1.28 -5.60 -8.77
N LYS A 44 0.02 -6.01 -9.00
CA LYS A 44 -0.36 -7.37 -9.47
C LYS A 44 -0.03 -8.51 -8.51
N SER A 45 0.30 -8.23 -7.25
CA SER A 45 0.59 -9.27 -6.27
C SER A 45 -0.64 -9.75 -5.48
N GLY A 46 -1.87 -9.59 -5.98
CA GLY A 46 -3.08 -10.04 -5.28
C GLY A 46 -3.72 -9.02 -4.33
N THR A 47 -3.53 -7.72 -4.56
CA THR A 47 -4.16 -6.63 -3.78
C THR A 47 -5.67 -6.78 -3.63
N HIS A 48 -6.37 -7.19 -4.70
CA HIS A 48 -7.82 -7.36 -4.69
C HIS A 48 -8.27 -8.38 -3.63
N TRP A 49 -7.59 -9.52 -3.56
CA TRP A 49 -7.88 -10.55 -2.57
C TRP A 49 -7.66 -10.06 -1.14
N MET A 50 -6.58 -9.31 -0.91
CA MET A 50 -6.31 -8.71 0.40
C MET A 50 -7.38 -7.70 0.82
N ILE A 51 -7.79 -6.83 -0.10
CA ILE A 51 -8.87 -5.86 0.14
C ILE A 51 -10.16 -6.58 0.51
N ASP A 52 -10.51 -7.67 -0.17
CA ASP A 52 -11.72 -8.44 0.13
C ASP A 52 -11.67 -9.13 1.49
N ILE A 53 -10.57 -9.81 1.81
CA ILE A 53 -10.39 -10.47 3.12
C ILE A 53 -10.52 -9.45 4.25
N ILE A 54 -9.82 -8.31 4.14
CA ILE A 54 -9.85 -7.28 5.18
C ILE A 54 -11.23 -6.62 5.25
N SER A 55 -11.90 -6.43 4.12
CA SER A 55 -13.26 -5.87 4.09
C SER A 55 -14.26 -6.78 4.81
N LEU A 56 -14.13 -8.11 4.65
CA LEU A 56 -14.94 -9.07 5.40
C LEU A 56 -14.64 -9.03 6.89
N ILE A 57 -13.37 -8.90 7.29
CA ILE A 57 -12.99 -8.76 8.70
C ILE A 57 -13.63 -7.50 9.32
N TYR A 58 -13.56 -6.36 8.61
CA TYR A 58 -14.21 -5.11 9.03
C TYR A 58 -15.73 -5.26 9.19
N SER A 59 -16.35 -6.03 8.31
CA SER A 59 -17.79 -6.29 8.32
C SER A 59 -18.19 -7.47 9.22
N LYS A 60 -17.28 -7.98 10.05
CA LYS A 60 -17.51 -9.15 10.91
C LYS A 60 -18.05 -10.38 10.15
N GLY A 61 -17.58 -10.57 8.92
CA GLY A 61 -17.97 -11.65 8.02
C GLY A 61 -19.18 -11.35 7.13
N ASP A 62 -19.84 -10.19 7.27
CA ASP A 62 -20.96 -9.82 6.38
C ASP A 62 -20.45 -9.47 4.96
N PRO A 63 -20.87 -10.23 3.92
CA PRO A 63 -20.42 -9.99 2.55
C PRO A 63 -21.12 -8.82 1.85
N THR A 64 -22.13 -8.19 2.48
CA THR A 64 -22.94 -7.14 1.86
C THR A 64 -22.08 -5.98 1.36
N TRP A 65 -21.10 -5.54 2.15
CA TRP A 65 -20.19 -4.46 1.75
C TRP A 65 -19.30 -4.84 0.57
N VAL A 66 -18.75 -6.05 0.58
CA VAL A 66 -17.86 -6.56 -0.48
C VAL A 66 -18.60 -6.74 -1.81
N LYS A 67 -19.87 -7.17 -1.75
CA LYS A 67 -20.72 -7.38 -2.93
C LYS A 67 -21.33 -6.09 -3.50
N SER A 68 -21.58 -5.09 -2.66
CA SER A 68 -22.27 -3.86 -3.07
C SER A 68 -21.34 -2.71 -3.42
N VAL A 69 -20.13 -2.67 -2.85
CA VAL A 69 -19.16 -1.58 -3.04
C VAL A 69 -17.92 -2.10 -3.77
N PRO A 70 -17.51 -1.46 -4.88
CA PRO A 70 -16.31 -1.89 -5.60
C PRO A 70 -15.05 -1.70 -4.75
N PHE A 71 -14.06 -2.58 -4.96
CA PHE A 71 -12.86 -2.67 -4.12
C PHE A 71 -12.06 -1.37 -4.01
N TRP A 72 -11.95 -0.59 -5.09
CA TRP A 72 -11.27 0.71 -5.09
C TRP A 72 -11.97 1.78 -4.24
N LYS A 73 -13.29 1.65 -3.99
CA LYS A 73 -14.01 2.54 -3.06
C LYS A 73 -13.88 2.06 -1.61
N ARG A 74 -13.79 0.74 -1.40
CA ARG A 74 -13.57 0.15 -0.08
C ARG A 74 -12.19 0.48 0.47
N SER A 75 -11.15 0.33 -0.35
CA SER A 75 -9.75 0.62 -0.01
C SER A 75 -9.08 1.45 -1.11
N PRO A 76 -9.29 2.78 -1.15
CA PRO A 76 -8.73 3.67 -2.17
C PRO A 76 -7.20 3.71 -2.14
N TRP A 77 -6.56 3.98 -3.29
CA TRP A 77 -5.11 4.20 -3.35
C TRP A 77 -4.77 5.64 -3.05
N ILE A 78 -3.95 5.87 -2.02
CA ILE A 78 -3.62 7.23 -1.56
C ILE A 78 -2.69 7.97 -2.51
N GLU A 79 -1.90 7.25 -3.31
CA GLU A 79 -1.02 7.84 -4.32
C GLU A 79 -1.76 8.37 -5.56
N MET A 80 -3.07 8.16 -5.63
CA MET A 80 -3.96 8.80 -6.59
C MET A 80 -4.71 9.95 -5.89
N GLU A 81 -4.75 11.13 -6.52
CA GLU A 81 -5.39 12.31 -5.94
C GLU A 81 -6.85 12.06 -5.52
N TYR A 82 -7.63 11.39 -6.37
CA TYR A 82 -9.00 10.99 -6.04
C TYR A 82 -9.06 10.06 -4.82
N GLY A 83 -8.14 9.10 -4.70
CA GLY A 83 -8.12 8.18 -3.57
C GLY A 83 -7.74 8.86 -2.26
N MET A 84 -6.80 9.82 -2.31
CA MET A 84 -6.49 10.68 -1.17
C MET A 84 -7.73 11.43 -0.66
N GLU A 85 -8.47 12.09 -1.56
CA GLU A 85 -9.68 12.84 -1.20
C GLU A 85 -10.80 11.92 -0.67
N MET A 86 -10.92 10.70 -1.20
CA MET A 86 -11.84 9.71 -0.66
C MET A 86 -11.53 9.30 0.78
N VAL A 87 -10.25 9.24 1.15
CA VAL A 87 -9.82 8.80 2.49
C VAL A 87 -9.89 9.94 3.50
N LYS A 88 -9.59 11.18 3.09
CA LYS A 88 -9.69 12.37 3.96
C LYS A 88 -11.09 12.52 4.58
N ASN A 89 -12.13 12.29 3.77
CA ASN A 89 -13.53 12.48 4.17
C ASN A 89 -14.15 11.27 4.90
N LYS A 90 -13.38 10.20 5.17
CA LYS A 90 -13.89 9.02 5.88
C LYS A 90 -13.71 9.14 7.39
N GLU A 91 -14.70 8.61 8.12
CA GLU A 91 -14.61 8.37 9.55
C GLU A 91 -13.67 7.19 9.86
N ASP A 92 -13.19 7.14 11.10
CA ASP A 92 -12.34 6.04 11.58
C ASP A 92 -13.17 4.77 11.85
N PRO A 93 -12.58 3.56 11.72
CA PRO A 93 -11.24 3.30 11.19
C PRO A 93 -11.20 3.34 9.66
N ARG A 94 -10.22 4.05 9.08
CA ARG A 94 -10.05 4.16 7.63
C ARG A 94 -9.26 2.98 7.08
N LEU A 95 -9.72 2.46 5.94
CA LEU A 95 -9.05 1.43 5.16
C LEU A 95 -8.62 2.02 3.80
N PHE A 96 -7.34 1.89 3.48
CA PHE A 96 -6.80 2.35 2.19
C PHE A 96 -5.58 1.53 1.76
N THR A 97 -5.19 1.68 0.51
CA THR A 97 -4.18 0.88 -0.17
C THR A 97 -3.03 1.77 -0.63
N SER A 98 -1.83 1.21 -0.75
CA SER A 98 -0.75 1.82 -1.52
C SER A 98 0.15 0.78 -2.19
N HIS A 99 0.67 1.16 -3.35
CA HIS A 99 1.75 0.46 -4.05
C HIS A 99 3.12 1.12 -3.86
N LEU A 100 3.17 2.22 -3.12
CA LEU A 100 4.39 2.99 -2.99
C LEU A 100 5.44 2.25 -2.15
N PRO A 101 6.72 2.34 -2.54
CA PRO A 101 7.81 1.95 -1.67
C PRO A 101 7.85 2.85 -0.43
N ILE A 102 8.55 2.42 0.63
CA ILE A 102 8.57 3.17 1.90
C ILE A 102 9.00 4.64 1.73
N HIS A 103 9.92 4.91 0.79
CA HIS A 103 10.58 6.21 0.69
C HIS A 103 9.69 7.25 0.00
N LEU A 104 8.59 6.81 -0.63
CA LEU A 104 7.53 7.65 -1.18
C LEU A 104 6.28 7.64 -0.30
N PHE A 105 6.29 6.91 0.83
CA PHE A 105 5.14 6.77 1.72
C PHE A 105 4.90 8.04 2.54
N PRO A 106 3.66 8.31 3.04
CA PRO A 106 3.37 9.46 3.90
C PRO A 106 4.36 9.60 5.05
N LYS A 107 4.97 10.78 5.22
CA LYS A 107 5.90 11.04 6.33
C LYS A 107 5.21 10.89 7.69
N ALA A 108 3.93 11.29 7.77
CA ALA A 108 3.12 11.14 8.98
C ALA A 108 2.95 9.68 9.45
N TYR A 109 3.10 8.69 8.55
CA TYR A 109 3.04 7.29 8.93
C TYR A 109 4.09 6.92 9.97
N PHE A 110 5.34 7.39 9.82
CA PHE A 110 6.46 6.95 10.65
C PHE A 110 6.32 7.34 12.12
N THR A 111 5.59 8.41 12.41
CA THR A 111 5.27 8.88 13.77
C THR A 111 3.93 8.35 14.29
N SER A 112 3.09 7.78 13.41
CA SER A 112 1.78 7.22 13.77
C SER A 112 1.85 5.81 14.36
N LYS A 113 0.72 5.36 14.92
CA LYS A 113 0.44 3.97 15.32
C LYS A 113 -0.45 3.21 14.32
N ALA A 114 -0.60 3.73 13.10
CA ALA A 114 -1.38 3.07 12.06
C ALA A 114 -0.85 1.66 11.79
N LYS A 115 -1.76 0.74 11.44
CA LYS A 115 -1.42 -0.64 11.14
C LYS A 115 -1.14 -0.79 9.65
N VAL A 116 -0.06 -1.47 9.29
CA VAL A 116 0.27 -1.77 7.90
C VAL A 116 0.25 -3.27 7.68
N MET A 117 -0.48 -3.69 6.65
CA MET A 117 -0.53 -5.06 6.17
C MET A 117 0.22 -5.12 4.85
N ILE A 118 1.32 -5.88 4.82
CA ILE A 118 2.17 -5.98 3.65
C ILE A 118 1.91 -7.33 2.98
N PHE A 119 1.56 -7.30 1.69
CA PHE A 119 1.34 -8.50 0.91
C PHE A 119 2.17 -8.49 -0.38
N GLY A 120 2.91 -9.56 -0.62
CA GLY A 120 3.75 -9.70 -1.79
C GLY A 120 3.84 -11.16 -2.23
N LEU A 121 3.39 -11.45 -3.44
CA LEU A 121 3.60 -12.75 -4.07
C LEU A 121 5.07 -12.89 -4.43
N TYR A 122 5.70 -13.91 -3.86
CA TYR A 122 7.07 -14.28 -4.18
C TYR A 122 7.12 -14.92 -5.58
N HIS A 123 7.86 -14.31 -6.51
CA HIS A 123 8.15 -14.96 -7.79
C HIS A 123 9.29 -15.97 -7.57
N LYS A 124 8.98 -17.28 -7.67
CA LYS A 124 9.92 -18.42 -7.59
C LYS A 124 10.88 -18.52 -8.79
N GLY A 125 11.44 -17.40 -9.26
CA GLY A 125 12.30 -17.35 -10.44
C GLY A 125 13.82 -17.26 -10.17
N LEU A 126 14.26 -17.26 -8.91
CA LEU A 126 15.68 -17.16 -8.55
C LEU A 126 16.05 -18.25 -7.54
N GLU A 127 16.00 -19.50 -7.98
CA GLU A 127 16.61 -20.62 -7.26
C GLU A 127 18.13 -20.52 -7.37
N GLY A 128 18.72 -19.91 -6.34
CA GLY A 128 20.15 -19.90 -6.09
C GLY A 128 20.39 -19.93 -4.59
N HIS A 129 20.46 -21.14 -4.03
CA HIS A 129 21.10 -21.50 -2.77
C HIS A 129 20.67 -20.75 -1.48
N GLY A 130 19.88 -21.44 -0.65
CA GLY A 130 20.09 -21.50 0.81
C GLY A 130 20.05 -20.18 1.61
N ILE A 131 19.16 -19.24 1.29
CA ILE A 131 19.01 -18.02 2.09
C ILE A 131 18.11 -18.28 3.30
N LYS A 132 18.71 -18.31 4.49
CA LYS A 132 18.01 -18.41 5.80
C LYS A 132 16.97 -17.28 5.94
N GLU A 133 15.87 -17.60 6.61
CA GLU A 133 14.67 -16.75 6.78
C GLU A 133 14.95 -15.32 7.29
N LYS A 134 15.97 -15.15 8.13
CA LYS A 134 16.43 -13.83 8.61
C LYS A 134 16.99 -12.95 7.48
N LYS A 135 17.83 -13.51 6.60
CA LYS A 135 18.34 -12.81 5.41
C LYS A 135 17.23 -12.54 4.39
N LYS A 136 16.18 -13.38 4.37
CA LYS A 136 14.99 -13.21 3.52
C LYS A 136 14.14 -12.02 4.00
N LYS A 137 13.97 -11.88 5.32
CA LYS A 137 13.34 -10.75 6.00
C LYS A 137 14.11 -9.45 5.73
N GLU A 138 15.42 -9.44 5.96
CA GLU A 138 16.31 -8.29 5.71
C GLU A 138 16.34 -7.88 4.23
N ARG A 139 16.17 -8.81 3.27
CA ARG A 139 16.10 -8.49 1.84
C ARG A 139 14.77 -7.87 1.42
N MET A 140 13.67 -8.22 2.10
CA MET A 140 12.36 -7.57 1.92
C MET A 140 12.38 -6.17 2.55
N GLU A 141 12.99 -6.02 3.73
CA GLU A 141 13.30 -4.73 4.35
C GLU A 141 14.11 -3.85 3.41
N TRP A 142 15.16 -4.38 2.77
CA TRP A 142 15.99 -3.62 1.83
C TRP A 142 15.28 -3.25 0.51
N LYS A 143 14.45 -4.15 -0.04
CA LYS A 143 13.77 -3.89 -1.33
C LYS A 143 12.55 -3.00 -1.19
N LEU A 144 11.84 -3.07 -0.07
CA LEU A 144 10.63 -2.29 0.17
C LEU A 144 10.89 -1.08 1.07
N GLY A 145 12.04 -1.06 1.75
CA GLY A 145 12.48 -0.07 2.74
C GLY A 145 11.69 -0.10 4.06
N ILE A 146 10.84 -1.11 4.28
CA ILE A 146 9.86 -1.10 5.37
C ILE A 146 10.51 -1.60 6.67
N ASN A 147 10.30 -0.87 7.79
CA ASN A 147 10.59 -1.39 9.13
C ASN A 147 9.52 -2.42 9.53
N LEU A 148 9.91 -3.69 9.62
CA LEU A 148 9.00 -4.81 9.85
C LEU A 148 8.55 -4.98 11.30
N GLU A 149 8.99 -4.12 12.24
CA GLU A 149 8.48 -4.14 13.62
C GLU A 149 7.07 -3.54 13.74
N LYS A 150 6.62 -2.77 12.74
CA LYS A 150 5.31 -2.12 12.71
C LYS A 150 4.26 -2.81 11.82
N GLY A 151 4.63 -3.85 11.07
CA GLY A 151 3.77 -4.48 10.06
C GLY A 151 3.36 -5.91 10.39
N ILE A 152 2.13 -6.29 9.99
CA ILE A 152 1.71 -7.71 9.94
C ILE A 152 1.98 -8.22 8.51
N PHE A 153 2.70 -9.34 8.41
CA PHE A 153 3.02 -10.03 7.14
C PHE A 153 2.09 -11.22 6.97
N LEU A 154 1.40 -11.28 5.83
CA LEU A 154 0.58 -12.40 5.41
C LEU A 154 1.06 -12.92 4.05
#